data_AF-A0A9P0KVS9-F1
#
_entry.id   AF-A0A9P0KVS9-F1
#
_cell.length_a   1.000
_cell.length_b   1.000
_cell.length_c   1.000
_cell.angle_alpha   90.00
_cell.angle_beta   90.00
_cell.angle_gamma   90.00
#
_symmetry.space_group_name_H-M   'P 1'
#
loop_
_entity.id
_entity.type
_entity.pdbx_description
1 polymer ?
#
loop_
_entity_poly.entity_id
_entity_poly.type
_entity_poly.pdbx_seq_one_letter_code
_entity_poly.pdbx_strand_id
1 'polypeptide(L)'
;MRPEKKELTEDDKFEHHLQQEAELGRLARTYTILDRNRNQFGGPSGKLAKTRRVLDIFRREQRNILTDLAVASADARKKEDERRSKMLAQLLEEYDTVDEEIKVQKAHLNEIDDQTKMVKKKVLDISSKQITDEQMHQRVIKGEKTVHTLENKLEMQIKKFCAISARNVKLREEIQHLLIERTEFNKIWDKLINNLCIGKKFMLDLIEQATIAYDQREEWVSKLQFLRSKAHNDLLAHIQDMRVMQRKRDNDEKLQQFFAIKGQKRVMRDLEEKKIERRQQNREQLDEQLERYFSIMEEIKTFTGTETIGEIAKQFLDQEEVNFGMFQYVNFLNKEMEEISDELGTLHNEIDEQKQLHMTREGQQGNRLEELNQEFETVEKKANDKTQELRNVEQKLTTIMTGIVYLFKMFRCKNDPLIQLLDVKCSLRSILGLLDRVEDSSLDY
;
A
#
# COMPACT_ATOMS: atom_id res chain seq x y z
N MET A 1 140.68 100.25 141.78
CA MET A 1 141.37 101.50 141.48
C MET A 1 140.39 102.39 140.77
N ARG A 2 140.00 103.42 141.51
CA ARG A 2 140.01 104.77 141.00
C ARG A 2 141.15 104.88 139.94
N PRO A 3 140.82 105.12 138.67
CA PRO A 3 140.57 106.50 138.34
C PRO A 3 139.24 106.57 137.58
N GLU A 4 138.10 106.81 138.23
CA GLU A 4 137.92 108.03 139.02
C GLU A 4 138.65 109.16 138.30
N LYS A 5 139.77 109.65 138.86
CA LYS A 5 140.52 110.83 138.38
C LYS A 5 139.98 111.43 137.08
N LYS A 6 139.19 112.47 137.25
CA LYS A 6 139.68 113.83 137.01
C LYS A 6 139.49 114.22 135.56
N GLU A 7 139.15 115.47 135.39
CA GLU A 7 139.83 116.37 134.46
C GLU A 7 141.14 115.80 133.88
N LEU A 8 141.21 115.43 132.61
CA LEU A 8 142.48 115.50 131.87
C LEU A 8 142.12 115.65 130.40
N THR A 9 142.13 116.90 129.93
CA THR A 9 143.20 117.62 129.21
C THR A 9 142.90 117.50 127.72
N GLU A 10 143.00 118.61 127.00
CA GLU A 10 142.40 118.76 125.68
C GLU A 10 142.93 117.80 124.60
N ASP A 11 144.06 117.14 124.84
CA ASP A 11 144.68 116.25 123.86
C ASP A 11 144.03 114.85 123.79
N ASP A 12 143.50 114.29 124.88
CA ASP A 12 142.84 112.97 124.85
C ASP A 12 141.42 113.03 124.23
N LYS A 13 140.86 114.24 124.09
CA LYS A 13 139.60 114.51 123.39
C LYS A 13 139.74 114.54 121.86
N PHE A 14 140.96 114.50 121.33
CA PHE A 14 141.20 114.66 119.90
C PHE A 14 141.32 113.34 119.12
N GLU A 15 141.98 112.29 119.61
CA GLU A 15 142.19 111.06 118.79
C GLU A 15 141.02 110.07 118.79
N HIS A 16 140.24 110.00 119.87
CA HIS A 16 138.96 109.29 119.88
C HIS A 16 137.99 109.84 118.82
N HIS A 17 138.19 111.10 118.43
CA HIS A 17 137.44 111.77 117.38
C HIS A 17 137.78 111.23 115.98
N LEU A 18 139.03 110.79 115.76
CA LEU A 18 139.50 110.34 114.44
C LEU A 18 139.03 108.92 114.09
N GLN A 19 138.96 108.01 115.07
CA GLN A 19 138.37 106.67 114.87
C GLN A 19 136.84 106.72 114.70
N GLN A 20 136.16 107.68 115.34
CA GLN A 20 134.73 107.91 115.13
C GLN A 20 134.39 108.51 113.76
N GLU A 21 135.26 109.35 113.19
CA GLU A 21 135.09 109.92 111.85
C GLU A 21 135.16 108.88 110.72
N ALA A 22 136.08 107.90 110.82
CA ALA A 22 136.23 106.85 109.80
C ALA A 22 135.04 105.86 109.77
N GLU A 23 134.48 105.50 110.94
CA GLU A 23 133.28 104.66 111.03
C GLU A 23 132.00 105.42 110.64
N LEU A 24 131.85 106.71 111.00
CA LEU A 24 130.78 107.57 110.52
C LEU A 24 130.74 107.65 108.99
N GLY A 25 131.92 107.65 108.33
CA GLY A 25 132.03 107.63 106.88
C GLY A 25 131.61 106.32 106.19
N ARG A 26 131.61 105.17 106.89
CA ARG A 26 131.05 103.90 106.39
C ARG A 26 129.54 103.82 106.64
N LEU A 27 129.08 104.27 107.81
CA LEU A 27 127.66 104.24 108.18
C LEU A 27 126.81 105.24 107.38
N ALA A 28 127.36 106.43 107.06
CA ALA A 28 126.69 107.42 106.23
C ALA A 28 126.43 106.95 104.79
N ARG A 29 127.33 106.11 104.21
CA ARG A 29 127.19 105.68 102.81
C ARG A 29 126.25 104.49 102.62
N THR A 30 126.22 103.55 103.56
CA THR A 30 125.22 102.48 103.57
C THR A 30 123.82 103.04 103.80
N TYR A 31 123.67 104.14 104.56
CA TYR A 31 122.40 104.86 104.71
C TYR A 31 121.92 105.47 103.39
N THR A 32 122.79 106.08 102.57
CA THR A 32 122.40 106.59 101.24
C THR A 32 121.95 105.50 100.25
N ILE A 33 122.50 104.27 100.30
CA ILE A 33 122.07 103.16 99.42
C ILE A 33 120.73 102.58 99.89
N LEU A 34 120.46 102.55 101.20
CA LEU A 34 119.17 102.13 101.75
C LEU A 34 118.08 103.21 101.58
N ASP A 35 118.42 104.50 101.67
CA ASP A 35 117.46 105.60 101.47
C ASP A 35 117.04 105.74 99.99
N ARG A 36 117.96 105.45 99.06
CA ARG A 36 117.61 105.38 97.62
C ARG A 36 116.72 104.18 97.28
N ASN A 37 116.93 103.03 97.93
CA ASN A 37 116.09 101.84 97.76
C ASN A 37 114.73 101.95 98.49
N ARG A 38 114.65 102.75 99.55
CA ARG A 38 113.39 103.07 100.26
C ARG A 38 112.52 104.06 99.48
N ASN A 39 113.12 105.02 98.77
CA ASN A 39 112.38 105.98 97.93
C ASN A 39 111.92 105.43 96.57
N GLN A 40 112.37 104.24 96.13
CA GLN A 40 111.82 103.57 94.94
C GLN A 40 110.71 102.54 95.25
N PHE A 41 110.63 102.04 96.48
CA PHE A 41 109.57 101.12 96.94
C PHE A 41 108.58 101.75 97.93
N GLY A 42 108.66 103.06 98.17
CA GLY A 42 107.78 103.78 99.08
C GLY A 42 107.25 105.08 98.50
N GLY A 43 106.14 105.02 97.76
CA GLY A 43 105.33 106.21 97.50
C GLY A 43 104.37 106.05 96.31
N PRO A 44 103.08 106.40 96.43
CA PRO A 44 102.03 105.54 95.92
C PRO A 44 101.32 106.08 94.65
N SER A 45 100.62 105.14 93.99
CA SER A 45 99.42 105.39 93.19
C SER A 45 99.57 106.03 91.81
N GLY A 46 99.46 105.19 90.78
CA GLY A 46 99.12 105.64 89.43
C GLY A 46 99.00 104.52 88.41
N LYS A 47 99.80 103.45 88.54
CA LYS A 47 99.82 102.34 87.57
C LYS A 47 99.00 101.10 87.96
N LEU A 48 98.43 101.04 89.18
CA LEU A 48 97.65 99.88 89.66
C LEU A 48 96.14 99.90 89.34
N ALA A 49 95.57 101.05 88.94
CA ALA A 49 94.12 101.19 88.78
C ALA A 49 93.58 100.66 87.44
N LYS A 50 94.38 100.65 86.36
CA LYS A 50 93.99 100.08 85.06
C LYS A 50 94.10 98.55 85.03
N THR A 51 95.10 97.98 85.70
CA THR A 51 95.27 96.52 85.78
C THR A 51 94.25 95.84 86.70
N ARG A 52 93.76 96.52 87.75
CA ARG A 52 92.66 95.98 88.60
C ARG A 52 91.31 95.91 87.89
N ARG A 53 90.94 96.91 87.09
CA ARG A 53 89.66 96.91 86.36
C ARG A 53 89.56 95.77 85.33
N VAL A 54 90.65 95.49 84.60
CA VAL A 54 90.69 94.38 83.63
C VAL A 54 90.63 93.02 84.36
N LEU A 55 91.33 92.88 85.49
CA LEU A 55 91.25 91.67 86.33
C LEU A 55 89.85 91.44 86.92
N ASP A 56 89.13 92.49 87.30
CA ASP A 56 87.77 92.36 87.83
C ASP A 56 86.71 92.05 86.75
N ILE A 57 86.97 92.41 85.49
CA ILE A 57 86.15 92.00 84.34
C ILE A 57 86.42 90.51 84.03
N PHE A 58 87.68 90.10 83.91
CA PHE A 58 88.01 88.69 83.66
C PHE A 58 87.58 87.78 84.81
N ARG A 59 87.65 88.21 86.07
CA ARG A 59 87.08 87.46 87.21
C ARG A 59 85.55 87.41 87.21
N ARG A 60 84.88 88.34 86.51
CA ARG A 60 83.43 88.30 86.32
C ARG A 60 83.06 87.37 85.16
N GLU A 61 83.76 87.45 84.03
CA GLU A 61 83.57 86.54 82.90
C GLU A 61 83.94 85.10 83.25
N GLN A 62 85.03 84.88 83.98
CA GLN A 62 85.40 83.56 84.48
C GLN A 62 84.31 83.00 85.41
N ARG A 63 83.71 83.84 86.26
CA ARG A 63 82.56 83.42 87.07
C ARG A 63 81.33 83.12 86.22
N ASN A 64 81.02 83.94 85.22
CA ASN A 64 79.86 83.72 84.34
C ASN A 64 80.02 82.44 83.49
N ILE A 65 81.20 82.20 82.91
CA ILE A 65 81.48 80.98 82.15
C ILE A 65 81.47 79.77 83.08
N LEU A 66 82.01 79.88 84.30
CA LEU A 66 81.91 78.78 85.28
C LEU A 66 80.46 78.53 85.72
N THR A 67 79.61 79.56 85.83
CA THR A 67 78.19 79.38 86.13
C THR A 67 77.44 78.78 84.94
N ASP A 68 77.73 79.20 83.71
CA ASP A 68 77.07 78.65 82.51
C ASP A 68 77.50 77.21 82.26
N LEU A 69 78.79 76.90 82.47
CA LEU A 69 79.30 75.55 82.39
C LEU A 69 78.75 74.69 83.52
N ALA A 70 78.59 75.23 84.73
CA ALA A 70 77.91 74.54 85.83
C ALA A 70 76.41 74.31 85.57
N VAL A 71 75.72 75.20 84.84
CA VAL A 71 74.31 75.05 84.46
C VAL A 71 74.14 74.07 83.30
N ALA A 72 75.04 74.07 82.31
CA ALA A 72 75.04 73.13 81.19
C ALA A 72 75.55 71.74 81.62
N SER A 73 76.52 71.67 82.53
CA SER A 73 77.00 70.44 83.15
C SER A 73 76.22 70.05 84.40
N ALA A 74 75.15 70.80 84.74
CA ALA A 74 74.28 70.47 85.85
C ALA A 74 73.68 69.09 85.61
N ASP A 75 73.70 68.24 86.64
CA ASP A 75 73.13 66.90 86.57
C ASP A 75 71.65 66.91 86.18
N ALA A 76 70.93 68.01 86.43
CA ALA A 76 69.54 68.19 85.98
C ALA A 76 69.41 68.20 84.44
N ARG A 77 70.29 68.89 83.72
CA ARG A 77 70.25 68.98 82.25
C ARG A 77 70.75 67.69 81.58
N LYS A 78 71.78 67.06 82.12
CA LYS A 78 72.23 65.72 81.66
C LYS A 78 71.14 64.66 81.84
N LYS A 79 70.42 64.68 82.97
CA LYS A 79 69.26 63.81 83.19
C LYS A 79 68.10 64.12 82.25
N GLU A 80 67.86 65.38 81.89
CA GLU A 80 66.86 65.73 80.87
C GLU A 80 67.24 65.22 79.48
N ASP A 81 68.50 65.31 79.07
CA ASP A 81 68.97 64.80 77.77
C ASP A 81 68.98 63.27 77.72
N GLU A 82 69.39 62.59 78.79
CA GLU A 82 69.24 61.13 78.90
C GLU A 82 67.77 60.71 78.84
N ARG A 83 66.87 61.49 79.47
CA ARG A 83 65.43 61.23 79.42
C ARG A 83 64.87 61.44 78.02
N ARG A 84 65.30 62.49 77.31
CA ARG A 84 64.91 62.75 75.91
C ARG A 84 65.46 61.70 74.96
N SER A 85 66.71 61.26 75.13
CA SER A 85 67.31 60.19 74.34
C SER A 85 66.60 58.85 74.55
N LYS A 86 66.28 58.51 75.81
CA LYS A 86 65.45 57.33 76.12
C LYS A 86 64.05 57.43 75.52
N MET A 87 63.44 58.61 75.55
CA MET A 87 62.12 58.83 74.95
C MET A 87 62.16 58.77 73.42
N LEU A 88 63.24 59.24 72.78
CA LEU A 88 63.43 59.11 71.34
C LEU A 88 63.68 57.65 70.92
N ALA A 89 64.45 56.90 71.71
CA ALA A 89 64.65 55.47 71.49
C ALA A 89 63.34 54.68 71.62
N GLN A 90 62.52 55.01 72.63
CA GLN A 90 61.17 54.45 72.77
C GLN A 90 60.27 54.80 71.57
N LEU A 91 60.29 56.05 71.10
CA LEU A 91 59.49 56.46 69.95
C LEU A 91 59.93 55.78 68.64
N LEU A 92 61.22 55.51 68.47
CA LEU A 92 61.74 54.76 67.32
C LEU A 92 61.35 53.29 67.38
N GLU A 93 61.39 52.67 68.56
CA GLU A 93 60.90 51.30 68.77
C GLU A 93 59.39 51.21 68.51
N GLU A 94 58.60 52.20 68.97
CA GLU A 94 57.18 52.33 68.64
C GLU A 94 56.94 52.54 67.14
N TYR A 95 57.78 53.32 66.45
CA TYR A 95 57.68 53.48 65.00
C TYR A 95 58.01 52.18 64.26
N ASP A 96 59.08 51.48 64.64
CA ASP A 96 59.51 50.24 63.99
C ASP A 96 58.46 49.13 64.18
N THR A 97 57.89 49.03 65.38
CA THR A 97 56.78 48.10 65.67
C THR A 97 55.53 48.42 64.84
N VAL A 98 55.12 49.69 64.75
CA VAL A 98 53.98 50.09 63.90
C VAL A 98 54.27 49.88 62.41
N ASP A 99 55.50 50.12 61.93
CA ASP A 99 55.88 49.87 60.53
C ASP A 99 55.88 48.37 60.20
N GLU A 100 56.33 47.53 61.14
CA GLU A 100 56.20 46.07 61.02
C GLU A 100 54.73 45.63 60.99
N GLU A 101 53.89 46.15 61.87
CA GLU A 101 52.44 45.87 61.86
C GLU A 101 51.80 46.30 60.52
N ILE A 102 52.15 47.47 59.98
CA ILE A 102 51.65 47.94 58.69
C ILE A 102 52.10 47.01 57.56
N LYS A 103 53.35 46.52 57.58
CA LYS A 103 53.84 45.55 56.58
C LYS A 103 53.07 44.24 56.65
N VAL A 104 52.82 43.72 57.86
CA VAL A 104 52.01 42.51 58.08
C VAL A 104 50.58 42.72 57.58
N GLN A 105 49.95 43.85 57.89
CA GLN A 105 48.59 44.15 57.41
C GLN A 105 48.53 44.31 55.89
N LYS A 106 49.55 44.92 55.25
CA LYS A 106 49.65 44.97 53.78
C LYS A 106 49.81 43.58 53.16
N ALA A 107 50.58 42.69 53.79
CA ALA A 107 50.71 41.31 53.34
C ALA A 107 49.38 40.57 53.42
N HIS A 108 48.64 40.73 54.53
CA HIS A 108 47.29 40.17 54.67
C HIS A 108 46.30 40.74 53.65
N LEU A 109 46.35 42.05 53.37
CA LEU A 109 45.52 42.66 52.33
C LEU A 109 45.81 42.06 50.95
N ASN A 110 47.08 41.89 50.59
CA ASN A 110 47.47 41.26 49.32
C ASN A 110 46.99 39.80 49.24
N GLU A 111 47.11 39.04 50.33
CA GLU A 111 46.62 37.66 50.38
C GLU A 111 45.09 37.59 50.18
N ILE A 112 44.34 38.45 50.86
CA ILE A 112 42.88 38.56 50.70
C ILE A 112 42.52 38.97 49.27
N ASP A 113 43.28 39.88 48.66
CA ASP A 113 43.04 40.33 47.30
C ASP A 113 43.28 39.20 46.29
N ASP A 114 44.31 38.38 46.49
CA ASP A 114 44.59 37.22 45.65
C ASP A 114 43.56 36.11 45.85
N GLN A 115 43.13 35.85 47.09
CA GLN A 115 42.00 34.96 47.37
C GLN A 115 40.72 35.47 46.69
N THR A 116 40.47 36.79 46.72
CA THR A 116 39.33 37.42 46.06
C THR A 116 39.39 37.24 44.54
N LYS A 117 40.57 37.38 43.91
CA LYS A 117 40.76 37.11 42.48
C LYS A 117 40.52 35.64 42.15
N MET A 118 41.03 34.72 42.96
CA MET A 118 40.83 33.27 42.77
C MET A 118 39.35 32.89 42.87
N VAL A 119 38.63 33.42 43.86
CA VAL A 119 37.19 33.18 44.03
C VAL A 119 36.41 33.78 42.87
N LYS A 120 36.70 35.03 42.44
CA LYS A 120 36.08 35.64 41.25
C LYS A 120 36.30 34.79 40.00
N LYS A 121 37.50 34.26 39.79
CA LYS A 121 37.80 33.35 38.67
C LYS A 121 36.98 32.06 38.75
N LYS A 122 36.90 31.43 39.92
CA LYS A 122 36.05 30.24 40.14
C LYS A 122 34.58 30.52 39.91
N VAL A 123 34.08 31.68 40.34
CA VAL A 123 32.69 32.11 40.11
C VAL A 123 32.41 32.29 38.62
N LEU A 124 33.34 32.90 37.87
CA LEU A 124 33.21 33.02 36.40
C LEU A 124 33.25 31.65 35.72
N ASP A 125 34.15 30.75 36.13
CA ASP A 125 34.21 29.39 35.58
C ASP A 125 32.93 28.60 35.87
N ILE A 126 32.37 28.71 37.07
CA ILE A 126 31.09 28.07 37.44
C ILE A 126 29.96 28.70 36.64
N SER A 127 29.85 30.03 36.60
CA SER A 127 28.83 30.76 35.84
C SER A 127 28.87 30.44 34.34
N SER A 128 30.06 30.26 33.75
CA SER A 128 30.20 29.89 32.33
C SER A 128 29.72 28.47 32.02
N LYS A 129 29.81 27.56 33.01
CA LYS A 129 29.36 26.17 32.91
C LYS A 129 27.92 25.97 33.37
N GLN A 130 27.38 26.96 34.07
CA GLN A 130 26.01 26.93 34.58
C GLN A 130 25.06 27.17 33.41
N ILE A 131 24.42 26.09 32.99
CA ILE A 131 23.36 26.14 32.00
C ILE A 131 22.19 26.87 32.66
N THR A 132 21.72 27.96 32.06
CA THR A 132 20.61 28.73 32.59
C THR A 132 19.36 27.85 32.67
N ASP A 133 18.50 28.06 33.67
CA ASP A 133 17.24 27.30 33.80
C ASP A 133 16.41 27.33 32.50
N GLU A 134 16.45 28.45 31.78
CA GLU A 134 15.85 28.60 30.45
C GLU A 134 16.43 27.63 29.41
N GLN A 135 17.75 27.43 29.38
CA GLN A 135 18.40 26.50 28.44
C GLN A 135 18.09 25.04 28.80
N MET A 136 17.97 24.71 30.09
CA MET A 136 17.50 23.39 30.55
C MET A 136 16.04 23.15 30.16
N HIS A 137 15.18 24.13 30.40
CA HIS A 137 13.78 24.07 30.01
C HIS A 137 13.61 23.89 28.50
N GLN A 138 14.38 24.63 27.69
CA GLN A 138 14.40 24.46 26.24
C GLN A 138 14.89 23.09 25.79
N ARG A 139 15.86 22.47 26.50
CA ARG A 139 16.30 21.10 26.23
C ARG A 139 15.18 20.10 26.51
N VAL A 140 14.47 20.23 27.63
CA VAL A 140 13.33 19.38 27.99
C VAL A 140 12.23 19.50 26.95
N ILE A 141 11.83 20.73 26.58
CA ILE A 141 10.82 20.97 25.53
C ILE A 141 11.25 20.35 24.19
N LYS A 142 12.53 20.49 23.81
CA LYS A 142 13.04 19.86 22.59
C LYS A 142 12.97 18.33 22.68
N GLY A 143 13.33 17.75 23.83
CA GLY A 143 13.20 16.33 24.11
C GLY A 143 11.75 15.84 23.99
N GLU A 144 10.81 16.49 24.66
CA GLU A 144 9.38 16.18 24.60
C GLU A 144 8.83 16.29 23.17
N LYS A 145 9.21 17.34 22.43
CA LYS A 145 8.83 17.47 21.01
C LYS A 145 9.37 16.31 20.16
N THR A 146 10.60 15.88 20.39
CA THR A 146 11.16 14.72 19.68
C THR A 146 10.44 13.42 20.02
N VAL A 147 10.14 13.19 21.31
CA VAL A 147 9.35 12.02 21.77
C VAL A 147 7.98 12.02 21.12
N HIS A 148 7.26 13.15 21.18
CA HIS A 148 5.94 13.28 20.57
C HIS A 148 5.97 13.04 19.04
N THR A 149 7.01 13.53 18.36
CA THR A 149 7.17 13.28 16.91
C THR A 149 7.41 11.79 16.62
N LEU A 150 8.17 11.10 17.46
CA LEU A 150 8.42 9.65 17.32
C LEU A 150 7.17 8.83 17.64
N GLU A 151 6.41 9.21 18.66
CA GLU A 151 5.12 8.60 19.01
C GLU A 151 4.12 8.74 17.85
N ASN A 152 3.99 9.95 17.27
CA ASN A 152 3.12 10.18 16.11
C ASN A 152 3.55 9.34 14.90
N LYS A 153 4.86 9.20 14.65
CA LYS A 153 5.38 8.34 13.59
C LYS A 153 5.06 6.87 13.86
N LEU A 154 5.21 6.42 15.11
CA LEU A 154 4.88 5.06 15.52
C LEU A 154 3.39 4.79 15.34
N GLU A 155 2.53 5.68 15.81
CA GLU A 155 1.07 5.56 15.67
C GLU A 155 0.67 5.49 14.19
N MET A 156 1.27 6.33 13.33
CA MET A 156 1.03 6.28 11.88
C MET A 156 1.43 4.93 11.29
N GLN A 157 2.57 4.36 11.71
CA GLN A 157 2.99 3.03 11.23
C GLN A 157 2.09 1.91 11.75
N ILE A 158 1.64 1.98 13.01
CA ILE A 158 0.67 1.04 13.58
C ILE A 158 -0.64 1.09 12.78
N LYS A 159 -1.18 2.29 12.50
CA LYS A 159 -2.39 2.44 11.68
C LYS A 159 -2.22 1.82 10.29
N LYS A 160 -1.08 2.06 9.62
CA LYS A 160 -0.76 1.45 8.33
C LYS A 160 -0.69 -0.08 8.41
N PHE A 161 -0.03 -0.61 9.43
CA PHE A 161 0.07 -2.05 9.66
C PHE A 161 -1.31 -2.67 9.89
N CYS A 162 -2.13 -2.08 10.77
CA CYS A 162 -3.50 -2.54 11.01
C CYS A 162 -4.34 -2.52 9.73
N ALA A 163 -4.22 -1.48 8.89
CA ALA A 163 -4.92 -1.41 7.62
C ALA A 163 -4.49 -2.50 6.63
N ILE A 164 -3.18 -2.80 6.56
CA ILE A 164 -2.65 -3.90 5.72
C ILE A 164 -3.13 -5.24 6.26
N SER A 165 -3.11 -5.45 7.58
CA SER A 165 -3.55 -6.69 8.21
C SER A 165 -5.04 -6.94 7.98
N ALA A 166 -5.88 -5.91 8.14
CA ALA A 166 -7.31 -5.98 7.83
C ALA A 166 -7.57 -6.33 6.35
N ARG A 167 -6.78 -5.75 5.42
CA ARG A 167 -6.85 -6.13 4.00
C ARG A 167 -6.41 -7.57 3.78
N ASN A 168 -5.37 -8.03 4.47
CA ASN A 168 -4.87 -9.40 4.36
C ASN A 168 -5.92 -10.42 4.83
N VAL A 169 -6.65 -10.12 5.92
CA VAL A 169 -7.77 -10.95 6.39
C VAL A 169 -8.84 -11.05 5.31
N LYS A 170 -9.28 -9.94 4.72
CA LYS A 170 -10.27 -9.94 3.63
C LYS A 170 -9.82 -10.77 2.42
N LEU A 171 -8.56 -10.62 2.00
CA LEU A 171 -8.00 -11.42 0.91
C LEU A 171 -7.97 -12.92 1.24
N ARG A 172 -7.70 -13.29 2.51
CA ARG A 172 -7.76 -14.70 2.94
C ARG A 172 -9.18 -15.23 2.91
N GLU A 173 -10.17 -14.45 3.34
CA GLU A 173 -11.59 -14.82 3.25
C GLU A 173 -12.03 -15.02 1.80
N GLU A 174 -11.63 -14.13 0.90
CA GLU A 174 -11.89 -14.25 -0.54
C GLU A 174 -11.23 -15.51 -1.14
N ILE A 175 -9.98 -15.78 -0.80
CA ILE A 175 -9.30 -17.02 -1.23
C ILE A 175 -10.05 -18.25 -0.71
N GLN A 176 -10.47 -18.26 0.56
CA GLN A 176 -11.24 -19.38 1.12
C GLN A 176 -12.58 -19.56 0.42
N HIS A 177 -13.29 -18.47 0.13
CA HIS A 177 -14.53 -18.50 -0.63
C HIS A 177 -14.34 -19.12 -2.02
N LEU A 178 -13.33 -18.66 -2.77
CA LEU A 178 -13.00 -19.19 -4.10
C LEU A 178 -12.57 -20.66 -4.05
N LEU A 179 -11.89 -21.09 -3.00
CA LEU A 179 -11.54 -22.50 -2.81
C LEU A 179 -12.79 -23.37 -2.58
N ILE A 180 -13.75 -22.89 -1.79
CA ILE A 180 -15.02 -23.58 -1.57
C ILE A 180 -15.80 -23.69 -2.88
N GLU A 181 -15.95 -22.59 -3.63
CA GLU A 181 -16.60 -22.59 -4.94
C GLU A 181 -15.95 -23.57 -5.91
N ARG A 182 -14.61 -23.60 -5.96
CA ARG A 182 -13.87 -24.57 -6.79
C ARG A 182 -14.16 -26.01 -6.37
N THR A 183 -14.28 -26.29 -5.07
CA THR A 183 -14.62 -27.65 -4.62
C THR A 183 -16.03 -28.05 -5.01
N GLU A 184 -17.01 -27.14 -4.90
CA GLU A 184 -18.39 -27.42 -5.34
C GLU A 184 -18.47 -27.58 -6.87
N PHE A 185 -17.77 -26.74 -7.62
CA PHE A 185 -17.66 -26.87 -9.06
C PHE A 185 -17.10 -28.23 -9.47
N ASN A 186 -16.01 -28.68 -8.84
CA ASN A 186 -15.42 -29.98 -9.10
C ASN A 186 -16.40 -31.13 -8.79
N LYS A 187 -17.18 -31.04 -7.70
CA LYS A 187 -18.21 -32.05 -7.40
C LYS A 187 -19.27 -32.14 -8.50
N ILE A 188 -19.72 -31.01 -9.04
CA ILE A 188 -20.70 -30.98 -10.13
C ILE A 188 -20.06 -31.53 -11.42
N TRP A 189 -18.83 -31.14 -11.69
CA TRP A 189 -18.05 -31.62 -12.83
C TRP A 189 -17.89 -33.14 -12.82
N ASP A 190 -17.50 -33.72 -11.69
CA ASP A 190 -17.35 -35.17 -11.54
C ASP A 190 -18.69 -35.90 -11.72
N LYS A 191 -19.80 -35.33 -11.23
CA LYS A 191 -21.14 -35.89 -11.48
C LYS A 191 -21.49 -35.87 -12.97
N LEU A 192 -21.21 -34.78 -13.68
CA LEU A 192 -21.45 -34.68 -15.12
C LEU A 192 -20.60 -35.68 -15.91
N ILE A 193 -19.32 -35.84 -15.56
CA ILE A 193 -18.45 -36.85 -16.17
C ILE A 193 -19.00 -38.26 -15.93
N ASN A 194 -19.40 -38.58 -14.70
CA ASN A 194 -19.94 -39.89 -14.38
C ASN A 194 -21.23 -40.18 -15.17
N ASN A 195 -22.13 -39.21 -15.27
CA ASN A 195 -23.35 -39.34 -16.08
C ASN A 195 -23.04 -39.57 -17.55
N LEU A 196 -22.05 -38.86 -18.10
CA LEU A 196 -21.60 -39.05 -19.47
C LEU A 196 -21.01 -40.46 -19.69
N CYS A 197 -20.20 -40.95 -18.75
CA CYS A 197 -19.64 -42.30 -18.81
C CYS A 197 -20.74 -43.39 -18.75
N ILE A 198 -21.74 -43.21 -17.89
CA ILE A 198 -22.90 -44.11 -17.80
C ILE A 198 -23.68 -44.09 -19.12
N GLY A 199 -23.94 -42.90 -19.68
CA GLY A 199 -24.64 -42.76 -20.97
C GLY A 199 -23.89 -43.42 -22.12
N LYS A 200 -22.55 -43.27 -22.18
CA LYS A 200 -21.71 -43.98 -23.15
C LYS A 200 -21.77 -45.49 -23.00
N LYS A 201 -21.75 -45.99 -21.76
CA LYS A 201 -21.89 -47.43 -21.49
C LYS A 201 -23.23 -47.97 -21.98
N PHE A 202 -24.32 -47.27 -21.66
CA PHE A 202 -25.66 -47.64 -22.14
C PHE A 202 -25.74 -47.65 -23.67
N MET A 203 -25.14 -46.65 -24.34
CA MET A 203 -25.08 -46.60 -25.79
C MET A 203 -24.29 -47.80 -26.38
N LEU A 204 -23.16 -48.16 -25.78
CA LEU A 204 -22.38 -49.33 -26.20
C LEU A 204 -23.17 -50.63 -26.00
N ASP A 205 -23.82 -50.81 -24.85
CA ASP A 205 -24.65 -51.98 -24.58
C ASP A 205 -25.82 -52.08 -25.59
N LEU A 206 -26.42 -50.96 -25.98
CA LEU A 206 -27.47 -50.94 -27.00
C LEU A 206 -26.94 -51.32 -28.40
N ILE A 207 -25.74 -50.84 -28.76
CA ILE A 207 -25.09 -51.22 -30.02
C ILE A 207 -24.76 -52.71 -30.02
N GLU A 208 -24.26 -53.26 -28.92
CA GLU A 208 -23.99 -54.69 -28.78
C GLU A 208 -25.28 -55.51 -28.93
N GLN A 209 -26.35 -55.14 -28.24
CA GLN A 209 -27.67 -55.79 -28.38
C GLN A 209 -28.20 -55.72 -29.81
N ALA A 210 -28.08 -54.57 -30.48
CA ALA A 210 -28.48 -54.43 -31.86
C ALA A 210 -27.65 -55.33 -32.78
N THR A 211 -26.34 -55.40 -32.56
CA THR A 211 -25.42 -56.27 -33.33
C THR A 211 -25.82 -57.74 -33.19
N ILE A 212 -26.06 -58.22 -31.96
CA ILE A 212 -26.52 -59.58 -31.69
C ILE A 212 -27.86 -59.85 -32.41
N ALA A 213 -28.80 -58.91 -32.40
CA ALA A 213 -30.08 -59.06 -33.08
C ALA A 213 -29.92 -59.15 -34.62
N TYR A 214 -28.98 -58.38 -35.18
CA TYR A 214 -28.65 -58.46 -36.62
C TYR A 214 -28.02 -59.80 -36.99
N ASP A 215 -27.05 -60.27 -36.20
CA ASP A 215 -26.41 -61.57 -36.42
C ASP A 215 -27.44 -62.71 -36.37
N GLN A 216 -28.33 -62.69 -35.37
CA GLN A 216 -29.43 -63.67 -35.28
C GLN A 216 -30.34 -63.59 -36.50
N ARG A 217 -30.74 -62.39 -36.93
CA ARG A 217 -31.58 -62.21 -38.13
C ARG A 217 -30.89 -62.79 -39.36
N GLU A 218 -29.59 -62.56 -39.53
CA GLU A 218 -28.82 -63.09 -40.66
C GLU A 218 -28.81 -64.62 -40.65
N GLU A 219 -28.59 -65.25 -39.48
CA GLU A 219 -28.67 -66.70 -39.32
C GLU A 219 -30.06 -67.26 -39.73
N TRP A 220 -31.14 -66.60 -39.30
CA TRP A 220 -32.50 -67.02 -39.65
C TRP A 220 -32.80 -66.88 -41.15
N VAL A 221 -32.34 -65.78 -41.77
CA VAL A 221 -32.48 -65.56 -43.21
C VAL A 221 -31.71 -66.62 -44.00
N SER A 222 -30.48 -66.91 -43.59
CA SER A 222 -29.65 -67.97 -44.19
C SER A 222 -30.34 -69.34 -44.08
N LYS A 223 -30.87 -69.68 -42.90
CA LYS A 223 -31.61 -70.93 -42.67
C LYS A 223 -32.89 -71.01 -43.52
N LEU A 224 -33.64 -69.92 -43.64
CA LEU A 224 -34.83 -69.85 -44.51
C LEU A 224 -34.45 -70.06 -45.98
N GLN A 225 -33.38 -69.43 -46.44
CA GLN A 225 -32.89 -69.58 -47.81
C GLN A 225 -32.46 -71.02 -48.09
N PHE A 226 -31.76 -71.66 -47.15
CA PHE A 226 -31.42 -73.07 -47.24
C PHE A 226 -32.66 -73.96 -47.36
N LEU A 227 -33.68 -73.74 -46.52
CA LEU A 227 -34.93 -74.51 -46.56
C LEU A 227 -35.69 -74.31 -47.88
N ARG A 228 -35.74 -73.07 -48.40
CA ARG A 228 -36.34 -72.77 -49.71
C ARG A 228 -35.64 -73.52 -50.85
N SER A 229 -34.30 -73.46 -50.88
CA SER A 229 -33.51 -74.19 -51.88
C SER A 229 -33.70 -75.69 -51.78
N LYS A 230 -33.76 -76.24 -50.56
CA LYS A 230 -34.04 -77.66 -50.33
C LYS A 230 -35.43 -78.05 -50.85
N ALA A 231 -36.47 -77.30 -50.48
CA ALA A 231 -37.84 -77.56 -50.93
C ALA A 231 -37.98 -77.48 -52.47
N HIS A 232 -37.28 -76.54 -53.11
CA HIS A 232 -37.24 -76.44 -54.56
C HIS A 232 -36.57 -77.66 -55.21
N ASN A 233 -35.44 -78.11 -54.66
CA ASN A 233 -34.74 -79.30 -55.15
C ASN A 233 -35.58 -80.57 -54.96
N ASP A 234 -36.24 -80.73 -53.81
CA ASP A 234 -37.14 -81.85 -53.53
C ASP A 234 -38.32 -81.87 -54.52
N LEU A 235 -38.91 -80.70 -54.83
CA LEU A 235 -39.95 -80.57 -55.85
C LEU A 235 -39.45 -81.01 -57.23
N LEU A 236 -38.26 -80.57 -57.65
CA LEU A 236 -37.67 -80.98 -58.93
C LEU A 236 -37.43 -82.50 -58.99
N ALA A 237 -36.95 -83.09 -57.89
CA ALA A 237 -36.78 -84.53 -57.79
C ALA A 237 -38.13 -85.27 -57.92
N HIS A 238 -39.17 -84.83 -57.21
CA HIS A 238 -40.51 -85.41 -57.32
C HIS A 238 -41.12 -85.28 -58.72
N ILE A 239 -40.94 -84.14 -59.39
CA ILE A 239 -41.38 -83.97 -60.78
C ILE A 239 -40.68 -84.97 -61.70
N GLN A 240 -39.37 -85.17 -61.50
CA GLN A 240 -38.61 -86.12 -62.30
C GLN A 240 -39.07 -87.57 -62.07
N ASP A 241 -39.31 -87.96 -60.81
CA ASP A 241 -39.85 -89.27 -60.46
C ASP A 241 -41.23 -89.48 -61.08
N MET A 242 -42.11 -88.48 -60.98
CA MET A 242 -43.44 -88.50 -61.61
C MET A 242 -43.36 -88.69 -63.13
N ARG A 243 -42.42 -88.01 -63.82
CA ARG A 243 -42.19 -88.21 -65.26
C ARG A 243 -41.69 -89.61 -65.59
N VAL A 244 -40.86 -90.22 -64.74
CA VAL A 244 -40.41 -91.62 -64.92
C VAL A 244 -41.59 -92.57 -64.76
N MET A 245 -42.40 -92.39 -63.71
CA MET A 245 -43.57 -93.21 -63.45
C MET A 245 -44.64 -93.10 -64.55
N GLN A 246 -44.87 -91.88 -65.05
CA GLN A 246 -45.77 -91.65 -66.18
C GLN A 246 -45.26 -92.35 -67.45
N ARG A 247 -43.97 -92.23 -67.78
CA ARG A 247 -43.37 -92.97 -68.91
C ARG A 247 -43.52 -94.48 -68.78
N LYS A 248 -43.33 -95.03 -67.57
CA LYS A 248 -43.51 -96.45 -67.29
C LYS A 248 -44.97 -96.87 -67.49
N ARG A 249 -45.91 -96.11 -66.93
CA ARG A 249 -47.35 -96.33 -67.11
C ARG A 249 -47.75 -96.30 -68.58
N ASP A 250 -47.33 -95.29 -69.33
CA ASP A 250 -47.67 -95.15 -70.74
C ASP A 250 -47.08 -96.30 -71.58
N ASN A 251 -45.90 -96.82 -71.21
CA ASN A 251 -45.33 -98.02 -71.83
C ASN A 251 -46.13 -99.28 -71.50
N ASP A 252 -46.52 -99.45 -70.24
CA ASP A 252 -47.36 -100.57 -69.80
C ASP A 252 -48.75 -100.54 -70.46
N GLU A 253 -49.34 -99.35 -70.61
CA GLU A 253 -50.61 -99.13 -71.32
C GLU A 253 -50.48 -99.47 -72.81
N LYS A 254 -49.43 -98.98 -73.49
CA LYS A 254 -49.14 -99.35 -74.88
C LYS A 254 -48.95 -100.85 -75.04
N LEU A 255 -48.28 -101.50 -74.09
CA LEU A 255 -48.10 -102.94 -74.09
C LEU A 255 -49.42 -103.68 -73.90
N GLN A 256 -50.28 -103.22 -72.99
CA GLN A 256 -51.62 -103.76 -72.79
C GLN A 256 -52.50 -103.58 -74.04
N GLN A 257 -52.50 -102.39 -74.64
CA GLN A 257 -53.20 -102.12 -75.90
C GLN A 257 -52.67 -103.02 -77.02
N PHE A 258 -51.36 -103.21 -77.13
CA PHE A 258 -50.75 -104.11 -78.09
C PHE A 258 -51.25 -105.56 -77.90
N PHE A 259 -51.28 -106.07 -76.66
CA PHE A 259 -51.83 -107.39 -76.38
C PHE A 259 -53.33 -107.48 -76.68
N ALA A 260 -54.11 -106.46 -76.34
CA ALA A 260 -55.54 -106.41 -76.62
C ALA A 260 -55.83 -106.46 -78.13
N ILE A 261 -55.12 -105.66 -78.94
CA ILE A 261 -55.27 -105.62 -80.40
C ILE A 261 -54.78 -106.92 -81.05
N LYS A 262 -53.63 -107.47 -80.60
CA LYS A 262 -53.12 -108.75 -81.13
C LYS A 262 -54.02 -109.93 -80.76
N GLY A 263 -54.71 -109.86 -79.61
CA GLY A 263 -55.66 -110.87 -79.14
C GLY A 263 -57.02 -110.83 -79.84
N GLN A 264 -57.35 -109.75 -80.55
CA GLN A 264 -58.60 -109.66 -81.31
C GLN A 264 -58.54 -110.46 -82.63
N LYS A 265 -59.55 -111.30 -82.85
CA LYS A 265 -59.71 -112.06 -84.09
C LYS A 265 -60.07 -111.09 -85.22
N ARG A 266 -59.14 -110.90 -86.18
CA ARG A 266 -59.31 -109.95 -87.28
C ARG A 266 -60.44 -110.40 -88.22
N VAL A 267 -61.53 -109.63 -88.26
CA VAL A 267 -62.59 -109.76 -89.26
C VAL A 267 -62.48 -108.58 -90.22
N MET A 268 -61.96 -108.82 -91.42
CA MET A 268 -61.83 -107.82 -92.48
C MET A 268 -63.14 -107.77 -93.27
N ARG A 269 -64.15 -107.04 -92.81
CA ARG A 269 -65.37 -106.81 -93.61
C ARG A 269 -65.84 -105.35 -93.76
N ASP A 270 -65.58 -104.43 -92.82
CA ASP A 270 -66.15 -103.06 -92.92
C ASP A 270 -65.11 -101.92 -92.74
N LEU A 271 -64.07 -101.89 -93.58
CA LEU A 271 -63.01 -100.86 -93.52
C LEU A 271 -63.25 -99.66 -94.47
N GLU A 272 -64.07 -99.82 -95.51
CA GLU A 272 -64.33 -98.77 -96.49
C GLU A 272 -65.50 -97.86 -96.06
N GLU A 273 -66.58 -98.43 -95.55
CA GLU A 273 -67.79 -97.69 -95.16
C GLU A 273 -67.53 -96.70 -94.01
N LYS A 274 -66.80 -97.15 -92.99
CA LYS A 274 -66.40 -96.33 -91.83
C LYS A 274 -65.36 -95.25 -92.14
N LYS A 275 -64.63 -95.39 -93.26
CA LYS A 275 -63.69 -94.37 -93.76
C LYS A 275 -64.41 -93.25 -94.49
N ILE A 276 -65.55 -93.55 -95.12
CA ILE A 276 -66.37 -92.58 -95.86
C ILE A 276 -67.17 -91.72 -94.88
N GLU A 277 -67.79 -92.31 -93.85
CA GLU A 277 -68.49 -91.54 -92.80
C GLU A 277 -67.58 -90.56 -92.06
N ARG A 278 -66.37 -90.99 -91.66
CA ARG A 278 -65.39 -90.07 -91.02
C ARG A 278 -64.97 -88.92 -91.92
N ARG A 279 -64.92 -89.13 -93.25
CA ARG A 279 -64.62 -88.07 -94.21
C ARG A 279 -65.79 -87.10 -94.37
N GLN A 280 -67.03 -87.56 -94.25
CA GLN A 280 -68.22 -86.71 -94.31
C GLN A 280 -68.36 -85.88 -93.03
N GLN A 281 -68.20 -86.47 -91.85
CA GLN A 281 -68.24 -85.75 -90.57
C GLN A 281 -67.16 -84.66 -90.48
N ASN A 282 -65.95 -84.94 -90.96
CA ASN A 282 -64.89 -83.93 -91.01
C ASN A 282 -65.17 -82.81 -92.01
N ARG A 283 -65.93 -83.08 -93.08
CA ARG A 283 -66.36 -82.02 -94.02
C ARG A 283 -67.44 -81.15 -93.38
N GLU A 284 -68.45 -81.77 -92.77
CA GLU A 284 -69.52 -81.04 -92.07
C GLU A 284 -68.99 -80.14 -90.96
N GLN A 285 -68.02 -80.61 -90.15
CA GLN A 285 -67.39 -79.77 -89.12
C GLN A 285 -66.55 -78.61 -89.70
N LEU A 286 -65.91 -78.82 -90.85
CA LEU A 286 -65.16 -77.77 -91.52
C LEU A 286 -66.11 -76.73 -92.15
N ASP A 287 -67.23 -77.19 -92.70
CA ASP A 287 -68.26 -76.34 -93.27
C ASP A 287 -68.94 -75.48 -92.18
N GLU A 288 -69.25 -76.06 -91.00
CA GLU A 288 -69.75 -75.29 -89.85
C GLU A 288 -68.74 -74.25 -89.32
N GLN A 289 -67.44 -74.58 -89.32
CA GLN A 289 -66.41 -73.62 -88.94
C GLN A 289 -66.30 -72.48 -89.96
N LEU A 290 -66.37 -72.82 -91.25
CA LEU A 290 -66.38 -71.82 -92.32
C LEU A 290 -67.59 -70.90 -92.20
N GLU A 291 -68.79 -71.43 -91.99
CA GLU A 291 -69.99 -70.61 -91.80
C GLU A 291 -69.87 -69.66 -90.60
N ARG A 292 -69.29 -70.12 -89.48
CA ARG A 292 -69.01 -69.23 -88.33
C ARG A 292 -68.01 -68.12 -88.67
N TYR A 293 -66.92 -68.43 -89.37
CA TYR A 293 -65.95 -67.42 -89.78
C TYR A 293 -66.54 -66.44 -90.80
N PHE A 294 -67.39 -66.90 -91.71
CA PHE A 294 -68.13 -66.03 -92.63
C PHE A 294 -69.09 -65.11 -91.88
N SER A 295 -69.85 -65.62 -90.91
CA SER A 295 -70.75 -64.81 -90.09
C SER A 295 -70.01 -63.70 -89.33
N ILE A 296 -68.90 -64.02 -88.68
CA ILE A 296 -68.07 -63.04 -87.95
C ILE A 296 -67.47 -62.03 -88.93
N MET A 297 -67.03 -62.46 -90.10
CA MET A 297 -66.48 -61.57 -91.12
C MET A 297 -67.55 -60.62 -91.70
N GLU A 298 -68.78 -61.09 -91.87
CA GLU A 298 -69.92 -60.29 -92.32
C GLU A 298 -70.32 -59.25 -91.25
N GLU A 299 -70.30 -59.63 -89.97
CA GLU A 299 -70.46 -58.70 -88.84
C GLU A 299 -69.37 -57.62 -88.82
N ILE A 300 -68.10 -58.00 -89.03
CA ILE A 300 -66.99 -57.04 -89.11
C ILE A 300 -67.16 -56.12 -90.32
N LYS A 301 -67.61 -56.65 -91.47
CA LYS A 301 -67.86 -55.89 -92.70
C LYS A 301 -68.99 -54.87 -92.52
N THR A 302 -70.08 -55.26 -91.86
CA THR A 302 -71.19 -54.35 -91.56
C THR A 302 -70.82 -53.28 -90.53
N PHE A 303 -69.96 -53.60 -89.56
CA PHE A 303 -69.48 -52.65 -88.57
C PHE A 303 -68.47 -51.64 -89.13
N THR A 304 -67.56 -52.07 -90.01
CA THR A 304 -66.53 -51.21 -90.61
C THR A 304 -67.00 -50.45 -91.86
N GLY A 305 -68.06 -50.91 -92.52
CA GLY A 305 -68.69 -50.22 -93.66
C GLY A 305 -67.87 -50.24 -94.97
N THR A 306 -66.78 -51.00 -95.02
CA THR A 306 -65.89 -51.14 -96.18
C THR A 306 -66.02 -52.52 -96.83
N GLU A 307 -66.06 -52.59 -98.17
CA GLU A 307 -66.38 -53.85 -98.86
C GLU A 307 -65.18 -54.80 -99.05
N THR A 308 -63.94 -54.30 -98.93
CA THR A 308 -62.72 -55.07 -99.24
C THR A 308 -61.98 -55.51 -97.97
N ILE A 309 -61.80 -56.82 -97.77
CA ILE A 309 -61.12 -57.41 -96.59
C ILE A 309 -59.70 -56.84 -96.37
N GLY A 310 -58.98 -56.54 -97.46
CA GLY A 310 -57.65 -55.94 -97.39
C GLY A 310 -57.62 -54.51 -96.83
N GLU A 311 -58.68 -53.74 -97.04
CA GLU A 311 -58.81 -52.38 -96.49
C GLU A 311 -59.16 -52.43 -95.00
N ILE A 312 -60.01 -53.37 -94.60
CA ILE A 312 -60.33 -53.65 -93.19
C ILE A 312 -59.05 -54.00 -92.41
N ALA A 313 -58.26 -54.96 -92.92
CA ALA A 313 -57.01 -55.36 -92.25
C ALA A 313 -56.01 -54.20 -92.13
N LYS A 314 -55.91 -53.35 -93.16
CA LYS A 314 -55.06 -52.16 -93.11
C LYS A 314 -55.57 -51.11 -92.11
N GLN A 315 -56.87 -50.85 -92.08
CA GLN A 315 -57.47 -49.94 -91.11
C GLN A 315 -57.30 -50.44 -89.67
N PHE A 316 -57.43 -51.75 -89.43
CA PHE A 316 -57.15 -52.33 -88.11
C PHE A 316 -55.68 -52.21 -87.72
N LEU A 317 -54.75 -52.42 -88.67
CA LEU A 317 -53.33 -52.23 -88.41
C LEU A 317 -53.01 -50.76 -88.08
N ASP A 318 -53.53 -49.83 -88.88
CA ASP A 318 -53.35 -48.39 -88.65
C ASP A 318 -53.97 -47.96 -87.30
N GLN A 319 -55.14 -48.50 -86.94
CA GLN A 319 -55.77 -48.27 -85.63
C GLN A 319 -55.00 -48.93 -84.47
N GLU A 320 -54.42 -50.11 -84.68
CA GLU A 320 -53.59 -50.80 -83.69
C GLU A 320 -52.31 -50.02 -83.42
N GLU A 321 -51.66 -49.46 -84.45
CA GLU A 321 -50.49 -48.60 -84.29
C GLU A 321 -50.84 -47.32 -83.52
N VAL A 322 -51.97 -46.68 -83.83
CA VAL A 322 -52.46 -45.49 -83.10
C VAL A 322 -52.79 -45.85 -81.64
N ASN A 323 -53.48 -46.97 -81.41
CA ASN A 323 -53.83 -47.42 -80.06
C ASN A 323 -52.58 -47.80 -79.26
N PHE A 324 -51.59 -48.42 -79.90
CA PHE A 324 -50.31 -48.73 -79.27
C PHE A 324 -49.54 -47.46 -78.92
N GLY A 325 -49.52 -46.46 -79.81
CA GLY A 325 -48.98 -45.13 -79.53
C GLY A 325 -49.70 -44.43 -78.37
N MET A 326 -51.03 -44.51 -78.33
CA MET A 326 -51.84 -43.96 -77.24
C MET A 326 -51.58 -44.69 -75.91
N PHE A 327 -51.43 -46.02 -75.94
CA PHE A 327 -51.07 -46.81 -74.77
C PHE A 327 -49.67 -46.45 -74.24
N GLN A 328 -48.69 -46.27 -75.13
CA GLN A 328 -47.37 -45.79 -74.72
C GLN A 328 -47.44 -44.39 -74.10
N TYR A 329 -48.22 -43.48 -74.69
CA TYR A 329 -48.41 -42.13 -74.15
C TYR A 329 -49.09 -42.15 -72.78
N VAL A 330 -50.12 -42.97 -72.58
CA VAL A 330 -50.77 -43.15 -71.26
C VAL A 330 -49.78 -43.70 -70.23
N ASN A 331 -48.93 -44.66 -70.61
CA ASN A 331 -47.90 -45.17 -69.70
C ASN A 331 -46.86 -44.10 -69.37
N PHE A 332 -46.47 -43.27 -70.35
CA PHE A 332 -45.56 -42.15 -70.11
C PHE A 332 -46.18 -41.14 -69.14
N LEU A 333 -47.44 -40.75 -69.34
CA LEU A 333 -48.15 -39.84 -68.44
C LEU A 333 -48.32 -40.43 -67.04
N ASN A 334 -48.58 -41.73 -66.92
CA ASN A 334 -48.65 -42.39 -65.61
C ASN A 334 -47.30 -42.37 -64.91
N LYS A 335 -46.20 -42.60 -65.64
CA LYS A 335 -44.85 -42.48 -65.08
C LYS A 335 -44.53 -41.05 -64.63
N GLU A 336 -44.89 -40.06 -65.43
CA GLU A 336 -44.73 -38.64 -65.07
C GLU A 336 -45.58 -38.28 -63.84
N MET A 337 -46.78 -38.85 -63.72
CA MET A 337 -47.64 -38.69 -62.55
C MET A 337 -47.03 -39.32 -61.29
N GLU A 338 -46.41 -40.50 -61.41
CA GLU A 338 -45.66 -41.14 -60.31
C GLU A 338 -44.46 -40.28 -59.90
N GLU A 339 -43.67 -39.79 -60.86
CA GLU A 339 -42.52 -38.91 -60.59
C GLU A 339 -42.96 -37.61 -59.87
N ILE A 340 -44.02 -36.95 -60.34
CA ILE A 340 -44.57 -35.76 -59.67
C ILE A 340 -45.14 -36.10 -58.29
N SER A 341 -45.76 -37.27 -58.11
CA SER A 341 -46.29 -37.69 -56.81
C SER A 341 -45.18 -37.95 -55.79
N ASP A 342 -44.06 -38.52 -56.23
CA ASP A 342 -42.87 -38.71 -55.40
C ASP A 342 -42.23 -37.36 -55.03
N GLU A 343 -42.09 -36.45 -56.00
CA GLU A 343 -41.64 -35.07 -55.74
C GLU A 343 -42.56 -34.35 -54.75
N LEU A 344 -43.88 -34.48 -54.91
CA LEU A 344 -44.86 -33.92 -53.98
C LEU A 344 -44.72 -34.53 -52.57
N GLY A 345 -44.48 -35.83 -52.48
CA GLY A 345 -44.24 -36.53 -51.22
C GLY A 345 -42.97 -36.03 -50.52
N THR A 346 -41.87 -35.89 -51.26
CA THR A 346 -40.62 -35.32 -50.71
C THR A 346 -40.78 -33.88 -50.24
N LEU A 347 -41.46 -33.03 -51.03
CA LEU A 347 -41.72 -31.64 -50.65
C LEU A 347 -42.66 -31.55 -49.43
N HIS A 348 -43.64 -32.45 -49.32
CA HIS A 348 -44.51 -32.52 -48.15
C HIS A 348 -43.72 -32.86 -46.87
N ASN A 349 -42.82 -33.84 -46.96
CA ASN A 349 -41.94 -34.19 -45.85
C ASN A 349 -41.04 -33.01 -45.46
N GLU A 350 -40.46 -32.29 -46.42
CA GLU A 350 -39.64 -31.11 -46.16
C GLU A 350 -40.46 -29.99 -45.47
N ILE A 351 -41.69 -29.75 -45.92
CA ILE A 351 -42.60 -28.80 -45.27
C ILE A 351 -42.87 -29.20 -43.83
N ASP A 352 -43.11 -30.48 -43.55
CA ASP A 352 -43.39 -30.94 -42.19
C ASP A 352 -42.15 -30.86 -41.30
N GLU A 353 -40.97 -31.18 -41.81
CA GLU A 353 -39.70 -30.94 -41.10
C GLU A 353 -39.51 -29.45 -40.77
N GLN A 354 -39.77 -28.55 -41.72
CA GLN A 354 -39.70 -27.10 -41.49
C GLN A 354 -40.73 -26.64 -40.45
N LYS A 355 -41.95 -27.19 -40.44
CA LYS A 355 -42.94 -26.89 -39.40
C LYS A 355 -42.47 -27.32 -38.02
N GLN A 356 -41.88 -28.52 -37.89
CA GLN A 356 -41.35 -29.00 -36.60
C GLN A 356 -40.21 -28.12 -36.10
N LEU A 357 -39.32 -27.69 -36.99
CA LEU A 357 -38.26 -26.72 -36.68
C LEU A 357 -38.87 -25.37 -36.25
N HIS A 358 -39.90 -24.89 -36.93
CA HIS A 358 -40.59 -23.66 -36.58
C HIS A 358 -41.23 -23.73 -35.20
N MET A 359 -41.97 -24.80 -34.89
CA MET A 359 -42.59 -25.01 -33.58
C MET A 359 -41.54 -25.08 -32.46
N THR A 360 -40.41 -25.75 -32.72
CA THR A 360 -39.30 -25.81 -31.75
C THR A 360 -38.69 -24.43 -31.52
N ARG A 361 -38.53 -23.64 -32.59
CA ARG A 361 -38.00 -22.27 -32.51
C ARG A 361 -38.97 -21.32 -31.80
N GLU A 362 -40.26 -21.43 -32.07
CA GLU A 362 -41.31 -20.67 -31.38
C GLU A 362 -41.34 -21.03 -29.88
N GLY A 363 -41.21 -22.31 -29.53
CA GLY A 363 -41.09 -22.73 -28.13
C GLY A 363 -39.86 -22.14 -27.44
N GLN A 364 -38.70 -22.15 -28.11
CA GLN A 364 -37.48 -21.52 -27.60
C GLN A 364 -37.61 -19.99 -27.47
N GLN A 365 -38.23 -19.34 -28.44
CA GLN A 365 -38.51 -17.90 -28.38
C GLN A 365 -39.49 -17.56 -27.26
N GLY A 366 -40.53 -18.37 -27.06
CA GLY A 366 -41.49 -18.24 -25.97
C GLY A 366 -40.83 -18.34 -24.61
N ASN A 367 -40.02 -19.38 -24.38
CA ASN A 367 -39.25 -19.54 -23.14
C ASN A 367 -38.33 -18.34 -22.89
N ARG A 368 -37.64 -17.84 -23.93
CA ARG A 368 -36.77 -16.67 -23.81
C ARG A 368 -37.54 -15.38 -23.51
N LEU A 369 -38.73 -15.22 -24.07
CA LEU A 369 -39.63 -14.11 -23.78
C LEU A 369 -40.12 -14.17 -22.33
N GLU A 370 -40.43 -15.37 -21.84
CA GLU A 370 -40.85 -15.59 -20.46
C GLU A 370 -39.71 -15.29 -19.48
N GLU A 371 -38.48 -15.75 -19.77
CA GLU A 371 -37.28 -15.38 -19.00
C GLU A 371 -37.06 -13.87 -18.98
N LEU A 372 -37.14 -13.20 -20.14
CA LEU A 372 -36.95 -11.75 -20.23
C LEU A 372 -38.05 -10.97 -19.50
N ASN A 373 -39.29 -11.43 -19.55
CA ASN A 373 -40.40 -10.84 -18.79
C ASN A 373 -40.19 -10.99 -17.28
N GLN A 374 -39.71 -12.16 -16.83
CA GLN A 374 -39.36 -12.36 -15.42
C GLN A 374 -38.22 -11.43 -14.99
N GLU A 375 -37.17 -11.30 -15.81
CA GLU A 375 -36.09 -10.35 -15.56
C GLU A 375 -36.63 -8.91 -15.49
N PHE A 376 -37.46 -8.51 -16.45
CA PHE A 376 -38.09 -7.19 -16.47
C PHE A 376 -38.91 -6.93 -15.21
N GLU A 377 -39.77 -7.85 -14.78
CA GLU A 377 -40.54 -7.73 -13.54
C GLU A 377 -39.64 -7.57 -12.31
N THR A 378 -38.53 -8.30 -12.24
CA THR A 378 -37.61 -8.17 -11.10
C THR A 378 -36.89 -6.83 -11.08
N VAL A 379 -36.54 -6.30 -12.25
CA VAL A 379 -35.92 -4.97 -12.40
C VAL A 379 -36.93 -3.89 -12.08
N GLU A 380 -38.17 -4.02 -12.56
CA GLU A 380 -39.28 -3.10 -12.27
C GLU A 380 -39.60 -3.06 -10.77
N LYS A 381 -39.68 -4.22 -10.11
CA LYS A 381 -39.85 -4.31 -8.65
C LYS A 381 -38.72 -3.59 -7.91
N LYS A 382 -37.46 -3.85 -8.28
CA LYS A 382 -36.29 -3.16 -7.69
C LYS A 382 -36.31 -1.65 -7.94
N ALA A 383 -36.71 -1.22 -9.13
CA ALA A 383 -36.83 0.20 -9.46
C ALA A 383 -37.93 0.88 -8.62
N ASN A 384 -39.10 0.25 -8.51
CA ASN A 384 -40.19 0.73 -7.67
C ASN A 384 -39.77 0.82 -6.20
N ASP A 385 -39.13 -0.21 -5.65
CA ASP A 385 -38.60 -0.18 -4.28
C ASP A 385 -37.64 1.00 -4.06
N LYS A 386 -36.73 1.23 -5.01
CA LYS A 386 -35.77 2.36 -4.94
C LYS A 386 -36.44 3.71 -5.08
N THR A 387 -37.44 3.87 -5.96
CA THR A 387 -38.20 5.11 -6.06
C THR A 387 -39.01 5.39 -4.79
N GLN A 388 -39.54 4.35 -4.14
CA GLN A 388 -40.26 4.49 -2.88
C GLN A 388 -39.32 4.84 -1.72
N GLU A 389 -38.12 4.25 -1.68
CA GLU A 389 -37.05 4.67 -0.77
C GLU A 389 -36.68 6.15 -0.97
N LEU A 390 -36.52 6.59 -2.23
CA LEU A 390 -36.23 7.99 -2.55
C LEU A 390 -37.35 8.93 -2.10
N ARG A 391 -38.62 8.62 -2.39
CA ARG A 391 -39.78 9.39 -1.92
C ARG A 391 -39.81 9.49 -0.40
N ASN A 392 -39.49 8.41 0.31
CA ASN A 392 -39.41 8.43 1.77
C ASN A 392 -38.29 9.35 2.29
N VAL A 393 -37.14 9.37 1.60
CA VAL A 393 -36.03 10.27 1.94
C VAL A 393 -36.39 11.73 1.64
N GLU A 394 -37.03 12.01 0.50
CA GLU A 394 -37.52 13.34 0.14
C GLU A 394 -38.58 13.84 1.12
N GLN A 395 -39.50 12.99 1.58
CA GLN A 395 -40.47 13.32 2.63
C GLN A 395 -39.79 13.66 3.95
N LYS A 396 -38.75 12.90 4.34
CA LYS A 396 -37.94 13.23 5.52
C LYS A 396 -37.21 14.56 5.34
N LEU A 397 -36.64 14.81 4.16
CA LEU A 397 -35.90 16.04 3.86
C LEU A 397 -36.82 17.26 3.84
N THR A 398 -38.02 17.15 3.26
CA THR A 398 -39.04 18.21 3.28
C THR A 398 -39.56 18.48 4.69
N THR A 399 -39.70 17.45 5.53
CA THR A 399 -40.04 17.60 6.96
C THR A 399 -38.93 18.34 7.72
N ILE A 400 -37.67 18.02 7.44
CA ILE A 400 -36.51 18.72 8.02
C ILE A 400 -36.47 20.17 7.51
N MET A 401 -36.66 20.41 6.22
CA MET A 401 -36.70 21.75 5.62
C MET A 401 -37.83 22.60 6.22
N THR A 402 -39.05 22.07 6.32
CA THR A 402 -40.17 22.77 6.97
C THR A 402 -39.91 22.99 8.46
N GLY A 403 -39.28 22.04 9.15
CA GLY A 403 -38.81 22.21 10.53
C GLY A 403 -37.77 23.32 10.67
N ILE A 404 -36.78 23.39 9.77
CA ILE A 404 -35.79 24.47 9.72
C ILE A 404 -36.48 25.80 9.44
N VAL A 405 -37.37 25.88 8.46
CA VAL A 405 -38.14 27.10 8.15
C VAL A 405 -38.99 27.52 9.34
N TYR A 406 -39.61 26.59 10.06
CA TYR A 406 -40.37 26.85 11.28
C TYR A 406 -39.48 27.41 12.38
N LEU A 407 -38.32 26.78 12.65
CA LEU A 407 -37.34 27.27 13.62
C LEU A 407 -36.82 28.66 13.23
N PHE A 408 -36.52 28.89 11.95
CA PHE A 408 -36.10 30.19 11.43
C PHE A 408 -37.16 31.28 11.64
N LYS A 409 -38.44 30.95 11.42
CA LYS A 409 -39.56 31.85 11.71
C LYS A 409 -39.75 32.08 13.22
N MET A 410 -39.56 31.05 14.04
CA MET A 410 -39.70 31.14 15.52
C MET A 410 -38.61 32.02 16.14
N PHE A 411 -37.37 31.93 15.66
CA PHE A 411 -36.23 32.69 16.18
C PHE A 411 -36.09 34.11 15.60
N ARG A 412 -36.97 34.55 14.69
CA ARG A 412 -36.88 35.84 13.99
C ARG A 412 -35.47 36.11 13.43
N CYS A 413 -34.81 35.08 12.91
CA CYS A 413 -33.50 35.22 12.28
C CYS A 413 -33.65 36.07 11.00
N LYS A 414 -32.88 37.16 10.90
CA LYS A 414 -32.78 37.95 9.66
C LYS A 414 -32.07 37.11 8.59
N ASN A 415 -32.64 37.02 7.38
CA ASN A 415 -32.16 36.14 6.30
C ASN A 415 -30.84 36.62 5.65
N ASP A 416 -30.41 37.87 5.91
CA ASP A 416 -29.28 38.51 5.23
C ASP A 416 -27.91 37.81 5.38
N PRO A 417 -27.52 37.23 6.53
CA PRO A 417 -26.20 36.58 6.67
C PRO A 417 -26.13 35.20 5.98
N LEU A 418 -27.27 34.52 5.80
CA LEU A 418 -27.33 33.20 5.18
C LEU A 418 -27.39 33.26 3.66
N ILE A 419 -28.04 34.30 3.11
CA ILE A 419 -28.01 34.57 1.68
C ILE A 419 -26.58 34.89 1.26
N GLN A 420 -25.82 35.68 2.04
CA GLN A 420 -24.38 35.89 1.79
C GLN A 420 -23.52 34.63 1.88
N LEU A 421 -23.91 33.62 2.68
CA LEU A 421 -23.16 32.37 2.80
C LEU A 421 -23.49 31.37 1.67
N LEU A 422 -24.73 31.39 1.17
CA LEU A 422 -25.21 30.58 0.04
C LEU A 422 -24.81 31.15 -1.32
N ASP A 423 -24.62 32.47 -1.42
CA ASP A 423 -24.24 33.18 -2.66
C ASP A 423 -22.78 32.91 -3.07
N VAL A 424 -21.94 32.36 -2.19
CA VAL A 424 -20.50 32.27 -2.46
C VAL A 424 -20.02 30.95 -3.07
N LYS A 425 -20.75 29.81 -3.02
CA LYS A 425 -20.19 28.54 -3.55
C LYS A 425 -21.11 27.50 -4.20
N CYS A 426 -22.40 27.73 -4.43
CA CYS A 426 -23.23 26.76 -5.16
C CYS A 426 -23.75 27.32 -6.47
N SER A 427 -23.17 26.83 -7.57
CA SER A 427 -23.67 26.99 -8.94
C SER A 427 -25.20 26.93 -8.99
N LEU A 428 -25.81 28.08 -9.29
CA LEU A 428 -27.25 28.28 -9.50
C LEU A 428 -27.89 27.36 -10.55
N ARG A 429 -27.08 26.56 -11.27
CA ARG A 429 -27.57 25.52 -12.19
C ARG A 429 -28.15 24.29 -11.48
N SER A 430 -27.72 23.99 -10.25
CA SER A 430 -28.13 22.77 -9.56
C SER A 430 -29.47 22.89 -8.83
N ILE A 431 -29.88 24.10 -8.46
CA ILE A 431 -31.10 24.34 -7.68
C ILE A 431 -32.31 24.60 -8.60
N LEU A 432 -32.13 25.29 -9.73
CA LEU A 432 -33.17 25.46 -10.74
C LEU A 432 -33.60 24.11 -11.35
N GLY A 433 -32.66 23.19 -11.60
CA GLY A 433 -32.99 21.85 -12.10
C GLY A 433 -33.71 20.93 -11.09
N LEU A 434 -33.72 21.28 -9.80
CA LEU A 434 -34.48 20.54 -8.77
C LEU A 434 -35.90 21.09 -8.58
N LEU A 435 -36.15 22.35 -8.94
CA LEU A 435 -37.50 22.93 -8.94
C LEU A 435 -38.30 22.52 -10.17
N ASP A 436 -37.69 22.47 -11.36
CA ASP A 436 -38.37 22.00 -12.59
C ASP A 436 -38.84 20.53 -12.48
N ARG A 437 -38.10 19.67 -11.75
CA ARG A 437 -38.48 18.25 -11.54
C ARG A 437 -39.67 18.04 -10.60
N VAL A 438 -39.99 19.03 -9.77
CA VAL A 438 -41.15 18.96 -8.85
C VAL A 438 -42.44 19.37 -9.58
N GLU A 439 -42.36 20.19 -10.63
CA GLU A 439 -43.53 20.51 -11.46
C GLU A 439 -43.90 19.35 -12.40
N ASP A 440 -42.94 18.66 -13.01
CA ASP A 440 -43.22 17.54 -13.93
C ASP A 440 -43.85 16.30 -13.25
N SER A 441 -43.61 16.09 -11.94
CA SER A 441 -44.18 14.96 -11.20
C SER A 441 -45.61 15.21 -10.69
N SER A 442 -46.20 16.37 -10.99
CA SER A 442 -47.59 16.72 -10.68
C SER A 442 -48.57 16.61 -11.86
N LEU A 443 -48.09 16.15 -13.04
CA LEU A 443 -48.86 16.11 -14.29
C LEU A 443 -49.18 14.70 -14.83
N ASP A 444 -48.75 13.62 -14.15
CA ASP A 444 -49.21 12.26 -14.47
C ASP A 444 -50.21 11.76 -13.41
N TYR A 445 -51.48 12.10 -13.65
CA TYR A 445 -52.66 11.32 -13.25
C TYR A 445 -53.58 11.15 -14.45
#